data_AF-A0AAD9P3B8-F1
#
_entry.id   AF-A0AAD9P3B8-F1
#
_cell.length_a   1.000
_cell.length_b   1.000
_cell.length_c   1.000
_cell.angle_alpha   90.00
_cell.angle_beta   90.00
_cell.angle_gamma   90.00
#
_symmetry.space_group_name_H-M   'P 1'
#
loop_
_entity.id
_entity.type
_entity.pdbx_description
1 polymer ?
#
loop_
_entity_poly.entity_id
_entity_poly.type
_entity_poly.pdbx_seq_one_letter_code
_entity_poly.pdbx_strand_id
1 'polypeptide(L)'
;MCLTATASEPAKLDLDSVDVVHLTTVLEDCVDQLVVLGRIMPASYDAHPGAENMIADEIRDVLQQQKQIESKFEEVLERKQLTVAAALQPGKQAEMDKDMKTSVNDLRHSTAVLARGLKQSPVTPSTLEKVQADRGFLESVLYGTLVELAQSATFHTLTDAVGNEKGKKAALQEMILKEEEGRRRVKALQKQLVDVRREKEVELQHRNEMIAHLKDQLQEMKAKTSMEGKYIKKVAEVSVAQSQKKCVLTEKQMRDGIKDLKTKIDEETRVNTEVESFLLGHTQRLQKQVEHWMEKYDKDVEAKQKELDILKASKAKDLERLQYLSKLYSDYEQVVVEDRIEKEKARRKAELEAEQLKCAVKVQAWWRGMMVRKCLGAFSKKKKGKKGKKGKKGKKK
;
A
#
# COMPACT_ATOMS: atom_id res chain seq x y z
N MET A 1 3.33 35.11 75.34
CA MET A 1 3.81 36.05 76.39
C MET A 1 2.96 35.80 77.62
N CYS A 2 3.52 35.07 78.60
CA CYS A 2 2.87 34.82 79.88
C CYS A 2 2.76 36.14 80.64
N LEU A 3 1.55 36.70 80.72
CA LEU A 3 1.23 37.72 81.70
C LEU A 3 0.94 36.98 83.01
N THR A 4 1.98 36.87 83.83
CA THR A 4 1.88 36.51 85.24
C THR A 4 0.90 37.45 85.92
N ALA A 5 -0.26 36.93 86.31
CA ALA A 5 -1.17 37.61 87.22
C ALA A 5 -0.45 37.77 88.56
N THR A 6 0.08 38.96 88.80
CA THR A 6 0.52 39.37 90.13
C THR A 6 -0.70 39.35 91.03
N ALA A 7 -0.79 38.34 91.90
CA ALA A 7 -1.68 38.35 93.04
C ALA A 7 -1.31 39.57 93.89
N SER A 8 -2.11 40.62 93.80
CA SER A 8 -2.08 41.72 94.76
C SER A 8 -2.43 41.11 96.11
N GLU A 9 -1.48 41.09 97.04
CA GLU A 9 -1.77 40.90 98.46
C GLU A 9 -2.93 41.84 98.84
N PRO A 10 -3.93 41.38 99.62
CA PRO A 10 -4.93 42.27 100.16
C PRO A 10 -4.20 43.20 101.13
N ALA A 11 -4.03 44.45 100.72
CA ALA A 11 -3.56 45.50 101.62
C ALA A 11 -4.48 45.48 102.85
N LYS A 12 -3.91 45.12 104.00
CA LYS A 12 -4.53 45.35 105.31
C LYS A 12 -4.66 46.86 105.47
N LEU A 13 -5.79 47.40 105.00
CA LEU A 13 -6.27 48.67 105.50
C LEU A 13 -6.81 48.36 106.90
N ASP A 14 -5.97 48.57 107.91
CA ASP A 14 -6.42 48.65 109.28
C ASP A 14 -7.33 49.89 109.35
N LEU A 15 -8.64 49.65 109.25
CA LEU A 15 -9.66 50.70 109.28
C LEU A 15 -9.65 51.35 110.67
N ASP A 16 -9.59 52.68 110.72
CA ASP A 16 -9.70 53.40 111.99
C ASP A 16 -11.07 53.14 112.63
N SER A 17 -11.16 53.17 113.96
CA SER A 17 -12.39 52.87 114.68
C SER A 17 -13.54 53.81 114.30
N VAL A 18 -13.23 55.04 113.90
CA VAL A 18 -14.20 56.03 113.42
C VAL A 18 -14.67 55.68 112.00
N ASP A 19 -13.75 55.24 111.15
CA ASP A 19 -14.04 54.82 109.78
C ASP A 19 -14.92 53.56 109.75
N VAL A 20 -14.66 52.58 110.62
CA VAL A 20 -15.50 51.38 110.76
C VAL A 20 -16.94 51.75 111.11
N VAL A 21 -17.14 52.68 112.05
CA VAL A 21 -18.49 53.12 112.44
C VAL A 21 -19.19 53.85 111.29
N HIS A 22 -18.50 54.76 110.61
CA HIS A 22 -19.07 55.46 109.46
C HIS A 22 -19.42 54.49 108.31
N LEU A 23 -18.52 53.58 107.96
CA LEU A 23 -18.75 52.58 106.92
C LEU A 23 -19.89 51.62 107.30
N THR A 24 -19.98 51.20 108.56
CA THR A 24 -21.08 50.34 109.03
C THR A 24 -22.42 51.06 108.87
N THR A 25 -22.54 52.31 109.34
CA THR A 25 -23.80 53.07 109.23
C THR A 25 -24.24 53.30 107.79
N VAL A 26 -23.28 53.57 106.89
CA VAL A 26 -23.55 53.75 105.46
C VAL A 26 -23.95 52.43 104.81
N LEU A 27 -23.28 51.32 105.14
CA LEU A 27 -23.63 49.99 104.63
C LEU A 27 -24.99 49.51 105.17
N GLU A 28 -25.32 49.82 106.41
CA GLU A 28 -26.62 49.52 107.03
C GLU A 28 -27.73 50.22 106.24
N ASP A 29 -27.62 51.54 106.03
CA ASP A 29 -28.57 52.30 105.21
C ASP A 29 -28.63 51.79 103.76
N CYS A 30 -27.48 51.44 103.15
CA CYS A 30 -27.46 50.88 101.79
C CYS A 30 -28.17 49.53 101.71
N VAL A 31 -27.95 48.63 102.68
CA VAL A 31 -28.60 47.31 102.72
C VAL A 31 -30.10 47.48 102.97
N ASP A 32 -30.51 48.37 103.87
CA ASP A 32 -31.92 48.66 104.15
C ASP A 32 -32.62 49.25 102.92
N GLN A 33 -31.99 50.21 102.24
CA GLN A 33 -32.50 50.78 101.00
C GLN A 33 -32.58 49.73 99.89
N LEU A 34 -31.61 48.81 99.81
CA LEU A 34 -31.72 47.64 98.94
C LEU A 34 -32.92 46.82 99.40
N VAL A 35 -33.01 46.25 100.59
CA VAL A 35 -34.21 45.52 101.08
C VAL A 35 -35.54 46.20 100.70
N VAL A 36 -35.66 47.51 100.94
CA VAL A 36 -36.84 48.31 100.55
C VAL A 36 -37.05 48.31 99.04
N LEU A 37 -36.01 48.58 98.24
CA LEU A 37 -36.06 48.53 96.79
C LEU A 37 -36.54 47.16 96.27
N GLY A 38 -36.30 46.07 96.99
CA GLY A 38 -36.65 44.71 96.54
C GLY A 38 -38.11 44.39 96.80
N ARG A 39 -38.69 45.05 97.81
CA ARG A 39 -40.12 44.99 98.11
C ARG A 39 -40.93 45.90 97.19
N ILE A 40 -40.34 47.00 96.73
CA ILE A 40 -40.98 47.97 95.84
C ILE A 40 -40.82 47.55 94.37
N MET A 41 -39.67 47.00 93.99
CA MET A 41 -39.40 46.61 92.62
C MET A 41 -40.17 45.33 92.26
N PRO A 42 -40.94 45.32 91.16
CA PRO A 42 -41.64 44.13 90.69
C PRO A 42 -40.65 42.99 90.36
N ALA A 43 -41.02 41.74 90.66
CA ALA A 43 -40.33 40.56 90.14
C ALA A 43 -40.85 40.14 88.75
N SER A 44 -42.00 40.67 88.34
CA SER A 44 -42.65 40.39 87.06
C SER A 44 -43.51 41.60 86.62
N TYR A 45 -43.92 41.57 85.35
CA TYR A 45 -44.64 42.65 84.65
C TYR A 45 -45.96 43.07 85.34
N ASP A 46 -46.61 42.16 86.08
CA ASP A 46 -47.96 42.34 86.63
C ASP A 46 -48.03 43.25 87.87
N ALA A 47 -46.91 43.75 88.39
CA ALA A 47 -46.85 44.42 89.69
C ALA A 47 -46.72 45.96 89.65
N HIS A 48 -46.76 46.61 88.49
CA HIS A 48 -46.63 48.08 88.39
C HIS A 48 -47.83 48.77 87.70
N PRO A 49 -48.76 49.39 88.46
CA PRO A 49 -49.84 50.17 87.88
C PRO A 49 -49.28 51.46 87.26
N GLY A 50 -49.21 51.50 85.92
CA GLY A 50 -48.72 52.66 85.14
C GLY A 50 -47.52 52.38 84.23
N ALA A 51 -46.79 51.27 84.43
CA ALA A 51 -45.75 50.85 83.49
C ALA A 51 -46.36 50.40 82.14
N GLU A 52 -47.56 49.83 82.18
CA GLU A 52 -48.36 49.50 80.99
C GLU A 52 -48.52 50.70 80.04
N ASN A 53 -48.78 51.90 80.55
CA ASN A 53 -49.09 53.05 79.70
C ASN A 53 -47.86 53.61 78.95
N MET A 54 -46.72 53.76 79.64
CA MET A 54 -45.50 54.27 78.99
C MET A 54 -44.94 53.30 77.95
N ILE A 55 -44.97 52.00 78.26
CA ILE A 55 -44.49 50.95 77.35
C ILE A 55 -45.49 50.74 76.20
N ALA A 56 -46.79 50.82 76.48
CA ALA A 56 -47.81 50.73 75.44
C ALA A 56 -47.67 51.88 74.45
N ASP A 57 -47.29 53.08 74.87
CA ASP A 57 -47.10 54.21 73.96
C ASP A 57 -45.83 54.05 73.11
N GLU A 58 -44.67 53.70 73.70
CA GLU A 58 -43.44 53.46 72.93
C GLU A 58 -43.54 52.25 71.97
N ILE A 59 -44.13 51.13 72.42
CA ILE A 59 -44.35 49.96 71.56
C ILE A 59 -45.40 50.27 70.48
N ARG A 60 -46.44 51.04 70.80
CA ARG A 60 -47.46 51.46 69.82
C ARG A 60 -46.84 52.34 68.74
N ASP A 61 -45.95 53.26 69.09
CA ASP A 61 -45.26 54.12 68.11
C ASP A 61 -44.38 53.29 67.17
N VAL A 62 -43.60 52.34 67.70
CA VAL A 62 -42.75 51.45 66.88
C VAL A 62 -43.60 50.50 66.01
N LEU A 63 -44.72 49.98 66.54
CA LEU A 63 -45.67 49.18 65.76
C LEU A 63 -46.38 50.00 64.67
N GLN A 64 -46.72 51.27 64.95
CA GLN A 64 -47.34 52.16 63.97
C GLN A 64 -46.37 52.49 62.83
N GLN A 65 -45.09 52.72 63.14
CA GLN A 65 -44.04 52.91 62.13
C GLN A 65 -43.85 51.66 61.25
N GLN A 66 -43.81 50.46 61.84
CA GLN A 66 -43.74 49.20 61.08
C GLN A 66 -44.97 49.05 60.16
N LYS A 67 -46.18 49.32 60.66
CA LYS A 67 -47.42 49.26 59.89
C LYS A 67 -47.44 50.25 58.72
N GLN A 68 -46.88 51.45 58.90
CA GLN A 68 -46.75 52.44 57.81
C GLN A 68 -45.78 51.96 56.72
N ILE A 69 -44.69 51.28 57.08
CA ILE A 69 -43.71 50.75 56.12
C ILE A 69 -44.26 49.52 55.40
N GLU A 70 -45.02 48.67 56.09
CA GLU A 70 -45.78 47.57 55.48
C GLU A 70 -46.80 48.07 54.47
N SER A 71 -47.58 49.11 54.80
CA SER A 71 -48.53 49.74 53.89
C SER A 71 -47.83 50.33 52.65
N LYS A 72 -46.68 50.99 52.83
CA LYS A 72 -45.88 51.49 51.69
C LYS A 72 -45.34 50.36 50.82
N PHE A 73 -44.93 49.24 51.41
CA PHE A 73 -44.48 48.05 50.67
C PHE A 73 -45.64 47.42 49.87
N GLU A 74 -46.82 47.33 50.47
CA GLU A 74 -48.03 46.85 49.82
C GLU A 74 -48.44 47.73 48.64
N GLU A 75 -48.39 49.07 48.78
CA GLU A 75 -48.61 50.00 47.65
C GLU A 75 -47.62 49.79 46.50
N VAL A 76 -46.33 49.57 46.81
CA VAL A 76 -45.28 49.31 45.79
C VAL A 76 -45.50 47.95 45.13
N LEU A 77 -45.98 46.95 45.87
CA LEU A 77 -46.34 45.63 45.35
C LEU A 77 -47.55 45.70 44.41
N GLU A 78 -48.61 46.43 44.79
CA GLU A 78 -49.80 46.65 43.97
C GLU A 78 -49.45 47.43 42.69
N ARG A 79 -48.67 48.51 42.80
CA ARG A 79 -48.17 49.25 41.62
C ARG A 79 -47.40 48.32 40.67
N LYS A 80 -46.61 47.39 41.20
CA LYS A 80 -45.87 46.40 40.39
C LYS A 80 -46.79 45.38 39.72
N GLN A 81 -47.79 44.84 40.41
CA GLN A 81 -48.75 43.91 39.82
C GLN A 81 -49.59 44.55 38.71
N LEU A 82 -50.06 45.78 38.92
CA LEU A 82 -50.84 46.53 37.93
C LEU A 82 -50.02 46.88 36.67
N THR A 83 -48.72 47.12 36.83
CA THR A 83 -47.84 47.54 35.72
C THR A 83 -47.25 46.35 34.95
N VAL A 84 -47.04 45.20 35.60
CA VAL A 84 -46.67 43.94 34.92
C VAL A 84 -47.79 43.48 33.97
N ALA A 85 -49.05 43.79 34.28
CA ALA A 85 -50.19 43.56 33.38
C ALA A 85 -50.22 44.52 32.17
N ALA A 86 -49.56 45.67 32.26
CA ALA A 86 -49.48 46.70 31.22
C ALA A 86 -48.04 46.85 30.70
N ALA A 87 -47.50 45.80 30.07
CA ALA A 87 -46.13 45.78 29.59
C ALA A 87 -45.91 46.78 28.44
N LEU A 88 -45.05 47.80 28.64
CA LEU A 88 -44.33 48.57 27.61
C LEU A 88 -43.35 49.56 28.28
N GLN A 89 -42.13 49.12 28.58
CA GLN A 89 -40.84 49.87 28.57
C GLN A 89 -39.83 49.28 29.59
N PRO A 90 -38.64 48.80 29.15
CA PRO A 90 -37.62 48.22 30.03
C PRO A 90 -37.08 49.17 31.11
N GLY A 91 -37.06 50.49 30.85
CA GLY A 91 -36.55 51.49 31.80
C GLY A 91 -37.41 51.65 33.06
N LYS A 92 -38.74 51.64 32.91
CA LYS A 92 -39.69 51.73 34.04
C LYS A 92 -39.69 50.47 34.91
N GLN A 93 -39.44 49.30 34.29
CA GLN A 93 -39.32 48.04 35.01
C GLN A 93 -38.08 48.02 35.93
N ALA A 94 -36.94 48.54 35.45
CA ALA A 94 -35.71 48.63 36.23
C ALA A 94 -35.83 49.60 37.41
N GLU A 95 -36.54 50.72 37.24
CA GLU A 95 -36.81 51.69 38.31
C GLU A 95 -37.73 51.10 39.39
N MET A 96 -38.80 50.41 38.98
CA MET A 96 -39.70 49.71 39.92
C MET A 96 -39.04 48.52 40.62
N ASP A 97 -38.13 47.80 39.96
CA ASP A 97 -37.34 46.75 40.60
C ASP A 97 -36.36 47.32 41.63
N LYS A 98 -35.84 48.53 41.39
CA LYS A 98 -35.05 49.26 42.36
C LYS A 98 -35.90 49.72 43.55
N ASP A 99 -37.08 50.28 43.31
CA ASP A 99 -38.02 50.72 44.36
C ASP A 99 -38.56 49.55 45.19
N MET A 100 -38.85 48.41 44.56
CA MET A 100 -39.20 47.17 45.27
C MET A 100 -38.05 46.73 46.17
N LYS A 101 -36.82 46.77 45.65
CA LYS A 101 -35.63 46.37 46.42
C LYS A 101 -35.35 47.32 47.59
N THR A 102 -35.58 48.62 47.43
CA THR A 102 -35.47 49.58 48.54
C THR A 102 -36.57 49.36 49.58
N SER A 103 -37.83 49.20 49.19
CA SER A 103 -38.94 48.92 50.13
C SER A 103 -38.76 47.60 50.89
N VAL A 104 -38.24 46.54 50.24
CA VAL A 104 -37.88 45.29 50.94
C VAL A 104 -36.78 45.51 51.98
N ASN A 105 -35.78 46.33 51.65
CA ASN A 105 -34.70 46.64 52.58
C ASN A 105 -35.20 47.50 53.76
N ASP A 106 -36.07 48.47 53.50
CA ASP A 106 -36.69 49.33 54.52
C ASP A 106 -37.58 48.53 55.47
N LEU A 107 -38.37 47.59 54.94
CA LEU A 107 -39.17 46.67 55.72
C LEU A 107 -38.28 45.79 56.62
N ARG A 108 -37.22 45.20 56.06
CA ARG A 108 -36.24 44.42 56.85
C ARG A 108 -35.58 45.25 57.94
N HIS A 109 -35.23 46.51 57.65
CA HIS A 109 -34.65 47.42 58.62
C HIS A 109 -35.64 47.75 59.74
N SER A 110 -36.89 48.10 59.40
CA SER A 110 -37.94 48.41 60.38
C SER A 110 -38.28 47.20 61.26
N THR A 111 -38.37 46.00 60.68
CA THR A 111 -38.58 44.77 61.45
C THR A 111 -37.42 44.49 62.40
N ALA A 112 -36.18 44.79 62.00
CA ALA A 112 -35.02 44.68 62.88
C ALA A 112 -35.04 45.72 64.00
N VAL A 113 -35.51 46.95 63.73
CA VAL A 113 -35.69 48.01 64.73
C VAL A 113 -36.79 47.63 65.72
N LEU A 114 -37.94 47.14 65.26
CA LEU A 114 -39.02 46.62 66.11
C LEU A 114 -38.52 45.48 67.00
N ALA A 115 -37.84 44.49 66.43
CA ALA A 115 -37.29 43.38 67.20
C ALA A 115 -36.24 43.83 68.25
N ARG A 116 -35.46 44.87 67.94
CA ARG A 116 -34.51 45.46 68.89
C ARG A 116 -35.25 46.25 69.99
N GLY A 117 -36.24 47.07 69.63
CA GLY A 117 -37.04 47.85 70.58
C GLY A 117 -37.76 46.96 71.58
N LEU A 118 -38.36 45.86 71.10
CA LEU A 118 -39.00 44.87 71.96
C LEU A 118 -38.01 44.14 72.89
N LYS A 119 -36.76 43.92 72.46
CA LYS A 119 -35.71 43.27 73.27
C LYS A 119 -35.00 44.21 74.25
N GLN A 120 -34.90 45.49 73.91
CA GLN A 120 -34.23 46.51 74.72
C GLN A 120 -35.20 47.28 75.63
N SER A 121 -36.49 46.92 75.62
CA SER A 121 -37.47 47.54 76.51
C SER A 121 -37.06 47.32 77.98
N PRO A 122 -37.02 48.39 78.79
CA PRO A 122 -36.56 48.36 80.18
C PRO A 122 -37.41 47.47 81.10
N VAL A 123 -38.57 46.97 80.62
CA VAL A 123 -39.52 46.18 81.40
C VAL A 123 -39.74 44.78 80.82
N THR A 124 -38.75 44.25 80.09
CA THR A 124 -38.79 42.83 79.69
C THR A 124 -38.64 41.92 80.92
N PRO A 125 -39.41 40.82 81.06
CA PRO A 125 -39.34 39.93 82.22
C PRO A 125 -37.91 39.46 82.53
N SER A 126 -37.12 39.14 81.50
CA SER A 126 -35.71 38.76 81.66
C SER A 126 -34.82 39.88 82.19
N THR A 127 -35.12 41.14 81.87
CA THR A 127 -34.37 42.29 82.41
C THR A 127 -34.74 42.53 83.87
N LEU A 128 -36.03 42.42 84.24
CA LEU A 128 -36.45 42.51 85.64
C LEU A 128 -35.87 41.38 86.50
N GLU A 129 -35.92 40.13 86.00
CA GLU A 129 -35.31 38.98 86.68
C GLU A 129 -33.82 39.18 86.92
N LYS A 130 -33.10 39.69 85.92
CA LYS A 130 -31.68 40.00 86.05
C LYS A 130 -31.44 41.11 87.08
N VAL A 131 -32.18 42.21 87.02
CA VAL A 131 -32.01 43.33 87.96
C VAL A 131 -32.30 42.87 89.38
N GLN A 132 -33.33 42.06 89.60
CA GLN A 132 -33.63 41.45 90.91
C GLN A 132 -32.49 40.55 91.39
N ALA A 133 -31.93 39.71 90.51
CA ALA A 133 -30.79 38.86 90.83
C ALA A 133 -29.52 39.66 91.17
N ASP A 134 -29.20 40.69 90.37
CA ASP A 134 -28.05 41.58 90.59
C ASP A 134 -28.19 42.34 91.91
N ARG A 135 -29.41 42.80 92.22
CA ARG A 135 -29.74 43.48 93.46
C ARG A 135 -29.68 42.55 94.69
N GLY A 136 -30.20 41.32 94.59
CA GLY A 136 -30.11 40.33 95.66
C GLY A 136 -28.66 39.89 95.91
N PHE A 137 -27.86 39.77 94.84
CA PHE A 137 -26.42 39.57 94.95
C PHE A 137 -25.76 40.74 95.68
N LEU A 138 -26.03 41.99 95.29
CA LEU A 138 -25.47 43.17 95.94
C LEU A 138 -25.87 43.27 97.42
N GLU A 139 -27.15 43.02 97.73
CA GLU A 139 -27.65 42.96 99.11
C GLU A 139 -26.90 41.91 99.94
N SER A 140 -26.71 40.69 99.40
CA SER A 140 -26.00 39.62 100.10
C SER A 140 -24.52 39.94 100.36
N VAL A 141 -23.84 40.55 99.38
CA VAL A 141 -22.44 40.93 99.48
C VAL A 141 -22.26 42.09 100.46
N LEU A 142 -23.12 43.11 100.40
CA LEU A 142 -23.05 44.26 101.30
C LEU A 142 -23.46 43.89 102.72
N TYR A 143 -24.47 43.04 102.91
CA TYR A 143 -24.83 42.51 104.23
C TYR A 143 -23.71 41.65 104.82
N GLY A 144 -23.10 40.76 104.03
CA GLY A 144 -21.95 39.97 104.46
C GLY A 144 -20.76 40.86 104.84
N THR A 145 -20.50 41.92 104.07
CA THR A 145 -19.44 42.91 104.34
C THR A 145 -19.74 43.72 105.59
N LEU A 146 -20.99 44.11 105.83
CA LEU A 146 -21.43 44.82 107.02
C LEU A 146 -21.24 43.99 108.29
N VAL A 147 -21.63 42.71 108.24
CA VAL A 147 -21.44 41.77 109.35
C VAL A 147 -19.94 41.57 109.63
N GLU A 148 -19.14 41.41 108.58
CA GLU A 148 -17.67 41.30 108.68
C GLU A 148 -17.04 42.58 109.27
N LEU A 149 -17.48 43.76 108.83
CA LEU A 149 -16.96 45.04 109.31
C LEU A 149 -17.29 45.27 110.79
N ALA A 150 -18.51 44.89 111.21
CA ALA A 150 -18.96 45.01 112.60
C ALA A 150 -18.28 44.02 113.56
N GLN A 151 -17.89 42.83 113.06
CA GLN A 151 -17.31 41.76 113.90
C GLN A 151 -15.78 41.76 113.92
N SER A 152 -15.15 42.01 112.78
CA SER A 152 -13.69 41.86 112.61
C SER A 152 -13.00 43.08 112.00
N ALA A 153 -13.74 44.15 111.68
CA ALA A 153 -13.21 45.36 111.02
C ALA A 153 -12.48 45.05 109.70
N THR A 154 -12.93 44.02 108.95
CA THR A 154 -12.37 43.61 107.66
C THR A 154 -13.44 43.60 106.56
N PHE A 155 -13.01 43.52 105.29
CA PHE A 155 -13.89 43.57 104.11
C PHE A 155 -13.49 42.54 103.03
N HIS A 156 -12.99 41.37 103.44
CA HIS A 156 -12.59 40.30 102.54
C HIS A 156 -13.75 39.78 101.70
N THR A 157 -14.97 39.72 102.26
CA THR A 157 -16.19 39.31 101.56
C THR A 157 -16.43 40.12 100.28
N LEU A 158 -16.24 41.44 100.35
CA LEU A 158 -16.38 42.33 99.19
C LEU A 158 -15.24 42.11 98.18
N THR A 159 -14.01 41.95 98.67
CA THR A 159 -12.82 41.81 97.83
C THR A 159 -12.85 40.50 97.04
N ASP A 160 -13.24 39.39 97.69
CA ASP A 160 -13.40 38.08 97.09
C ASP A 160 -14.57 38.05 96.09
N ALA A 161 -15.71 38.68 96.43
CA ALA A 161 -16.84 38.82 95.51
C ALA A 161 -16.45 39.59 94.24
N VAL A 162 -15.76 40.73 94.38
CA VAL A 162 -15.27 41.53 93.25
C VAL A 162 -14.23 40.76 92.44
N GLY A 163 -13.33 40.02 93.10
CA GLY A 163 -12.34 39.17 92.43
C GLY A 163 -12.98 38.06 91.60
N ASN A 164 -13.98 37.38 92.16
CA ASN A 164 -14.75 36.34 91.47
C ASN A 164 -15.52 36.90 90.27
N GLU A 165 -16.22 38.04 90.42
CA GLU A 165 -16.93 38.68 89.30
C GLU A 165 -15.99 39.17 88.19
N LYS A 166 -14.82 39.72 88.55
CA LYS A 166 -13.76 40.04 87.58
C LYS A 166 -13.28 38.79 86.84
N GLY A 167 -13.10 37.67 87.56
CA GLY A 167 -12.73 36.37 86.98
C GLY A 167 -13.79 35.83 86.00
N LYS A 168 -15.06 35.83 86.40
CA LYS A 168 -16.20 35.44 85.55
C LYS A 168 -16.28 36.30 84.29
N LYS A 169 -16.11 37.62 84.41
CA LYS A 169 -16.10 38.55 83.28
C LYS A 169 -14.95 38.26 82.31
N ALA A 170 -13.74 38.00 82.81
CA ALA A 170 -12.59 37.66 81.98
C ALA A 170 -12.80 36.33 81.24
N ALA A 171 -13.31 35.29 81.93
CA ALA A 171 -13.63 34.00 81.31
C ALA A 171 -14.70 34.12 80.22
N LEU A 172 -15.74 34.95 80.43
CA LEU A 172 -16.75 35.24 79.42
C LEU A 172 -16.14 35.93 78.19
N GLN A 173 -15.26 36.92 78.39
CA GLN A 173 -14.58 37.61 77.30
C GLN A 173 -13.69 36.65 76.49
N GLU A 174 -12.95 35.77 77.16
CA GLU A 174 -12.13 34.74 76.50
C GLU A 174 -13.00 33.77 75.69
N MET A 175 -14.15 33.34 76.24
CA MET A 175 -15.10 32.48 75.55
C MET A 175 -15.65 33.17 74.29
N ILE A 176 -16.00 34.46 74.38
CA ILE A 176 -16.47 35.25 73.24
C ILE A 176 -15.40 35.31 72.14
N LEU A 177 -14.14 35.64 72.50
CA LEU A 177 -13.05 35.70 71.53
C LEU A 177 -12.83 34.34 70.83
N LYS A 178 -12.83 33.24 71.60
CA LYS A 178 -12.71 31.88 71.06
C LYS A 178 -13.87 31.50 70.14
N GLU A 179 -15.11 31.87 70.49
CA GLU A 179 -16.28 31.67 69.63
C GLU A 179 -16.14 32.44 68.33
N GLU A 180 -15.77 33.72 68.40
CA GLU A 180 -15.62 34.56 67.21
C GLU A 180 -14.52 34.04 66.27
N GLU A 181 -13.36 33.64 66.82
CA GLU A 181 -12.29 33.00 66.07
C GLU A 181 -12.73 31.66 65.46
N GLY A 182 -13.48 30.85 66.22
CA GLY A 182 -14.10 29.63 65.72
C GLY A 182 -15.02 29.91 64.54
N ARG A 183 -15.89 30.92 64.66
CA ARG A 183 -16.82 31.34 63.63
C ARG A 183 -16.12 31.88 62.39
N ARG A 184 -15.02 32.64 62.56
CA ARG A 184 -14.16 33.09 61.45
C ARG A 184 -13.52 31.90 60.73
N ARG A 185 -12.97 30.92 61.47
CA ARG A 185 -12.39 29.70 60.90
C ARG A 185 -13.42 28.87 60.14
N VAL A 186 -14.62 28.68 60.69
CA VAL A 186 -15.71 27.96 60.02
C VAL A 186 -16.09 28.64 58.70
N LYS A 187 -16.25 29.97 58.70
CA LYS A 187 -16.53 30.72 57.46
C LYS A 187 -15.40 30.59 56.44
N ALA A 188 -14.14 30.65 56.86
CA ALA A 188 -12.99 30.49 55.98
C ALA A 188 -12.94 29.08 55.36
N LEU A 189 -13.15 28.04 56.17
CA LEU A 189 -13.20 26.65 55.70
C LEU A 189 -14.39 26.40 54.77
N GLN A 190 -15.56 26.96 55.06
CA GLN A 190 -16.72 26.89 54.17
C GLN A 190 -16.43 27.53 52.81
N LYS A 191 -15.76 28.69 52.80
CA LYS A 191 -15.34 29.33 51.55
C LYS A 191 -14.35 28.47 50.77
N GLN A 192 -13.30 27.96 51.43
CA GLN A 192 -12.33 27.07 50.80
C GLN A 192 -12.98 25.81 50.23
N LEU A 193 -13.95 25.22 50.93
CA LEU A 193 -14.69 24.06 50.44
C LEU A 193 -15.46 24.37 49.15
N VAL A 194 -16.09 25.54 49.07
CA VAL A 194 -16.80 25.98 47.85
C VAL A 194 -15.82 26.23 46.72
N ASP A 195 -14.69 26.89 47.00
CA ASP A 195 -13.65 27.17 46.00
C ASP A 195 -13.06 25.88 45.42
N VAL A 196 -12.71 24.91 46.27
CA VAL A 196 -12.20 23.60 45.85
C VAL A 196 -13.25 22.84 45.03
N ARG A 197 -14.53 22.86 45.43
CA ARG A 197 -15.61 22.22 44.65
C ARG A 197 -15.74 22.84 43.27
N ARG A 198 -15.68 24.17 43.18
CA ARG A 198 -15.74 24.90 41.90
C ARG A 198 -14.55 24.56 41.00
N GLU A 199 -13.33 24.54 41.55
CA GLU A 199 -12.13 24.17 40.82
C GLU A 199 -12.21 22.74 40.29
N LYS A 200 -12.69 21.79 41.12
CA LYS A 200 -12.86 20.39 40.71
C LYS A 200 -13.92 20.22 39.63
N GLU A 201 -15.01 20.98 39.68
CA GLU A 201 -16.04 20.97 38.63
C GLU A 201 -15.47 21.44 37.28
N VAL A 202 -14.70 22.53 37.28
CA VAL A 202 -14.02 23.01 36.06
C VAL A 202 -13.02 21.97 35.53
N GLU A 203 -12.25 21.34 36.41
CA GLU A 203 -11.29 20.29 36.02
C GLU A 203 -12.02 19.06 35.43
N LEU A 204 -13.16 18.67 35.99
CA LEU A 204 -13.99 17.59 35.46
C LEU A 204 -14.57 17.93 34.09
N GLN A 205 -15.08 19.15 33.91
CA GLN A 205 -15.57 19.62 32.61
C GLN A 205 -14.47 19.58 31.55
N HIS A 206 -13.29 20.11 31.86
CA HIS A 206 -12.15 20.08 30.95
C HIS A 206 -11.72 18.64 30.57
N ARG A 207 -11.67 17.73 31.56
CA ARG A 207 -11.37 16.31 31.31
C ARG A 207 -12.45 15.65 30.45
N ASN A 208 -13.72 15.97 30.67
CA ASN A 208 -14.83 15.44 29.86
C ASN A 208 -14.77 15.93 28.41
N GLU A 209 -14.43 17.20 28.19
CA GLU A 209 -14.19 17.75 26.84
C GLU A 209 -13.03 17.04 26.14
N MET A 210 -11.92 16.83 26.85
CA MET A 210 -10.78 16.09 26.31
C MET A 210 -11.16 14.63 25.96
N ILE A 211 -11.94 13.96 26.82
CA ILE A 211 -12.45 12.61 26.54
C ILE A 211 -13.35 12.61 25.30
N ALA A 212 -14.22 13.61 25.12
CA ALA A 212 -15.05 13.74 23.93
C ALA A 212 -14.19 13.92 22.66
N HIS A 213 -13.23 14.85 22.70
CA HIS A 213 -12.32 15.09 21.58
C HIS A 213 -11.51 13.85 21.18
N LEU A 214 -10.97 13.12 22.17
CA LEU A 214 -10.22 11.89 21.91
C LEU A 214 -11.11 10.76 21.37
N LYS A 215 -12.38 10.70 21.80
CA LYS A 215 -13.35 9.74 21.24
C LYS A 215 -13.64 10.04 19.77
N ASP A 216 -13.82 11.31 19.42
CA ASP A 216 -14.07 11.74 18.04
C ASP A 216 -12.87 11.43 17.14
N GLN A 217 -11.65 11.78 17.58
CA GLN A 217 -10.40 11.42 16.88
C GLN A 217 -10.27 9.91 16.68
N LEU A 218 -10.59 9.12 17.70
CA LEU A 218 -10.53 7.66 17.61
C LEU A 218 -11.54 7.12 16.58
N GLN A 219 -12.77 7.65 16.56
CA GLN A 219 -13.77 7.25 15.57
C GLN A 219 -13.36 7.65 14.16
N GLU A 220 -12.84 8.86 13.97
CA GLU A 220 -12.33 9.34 12.69
C GLU A 220 -11.19 8.46 12.17
N MET A 221 -10.20 8.16 13.03
CA MET A 221 -9.07 7.28 12.69
C MET A 221 -9.56 5.87 12.33
N LYS A 222 -10.49 5.29 13.09
CA LYS A 222 -11.08 3.98 12.76
C LYS A 222 -11.78 3.99 11.42
N ALA A 223 -12.56 5.03 11.12
CA ALA A 223 -13.25 5.17 9.84
C ALA A 223 -12.24 5.31 8.68
N LYS A 224 -11.24 6.18 8.82
CA LYS A 224 -10.16 6.38 7.84
C LYS A 224 -9.39 5.09 7.58
N THR A 225 -8.85 4.44 8.60
CA THR A 225 -8.08 3.19 8.45
C THR A 225 -8.92 2.07 7.84
N SER A 226 -10.20 1.94 8.20
CA SER A 226 -11.10 0.97 7.59
C SER A 226 -11.31 1.24 6.09
N MET A 227 -11.53 2.50 5.70
CA MET A 227 -11.72 2.89 4.30
C MET A 227 -10.43 2.73 3.48
N GLU A 228 -9.29 3.17 4.03
CA GLU A 228 -7.96 2.98 3.43
C GLU A 228 -7.64 1.50 3.25
N GLY A 229 -7.93 0.67 4.25
CA GLY A 229 -7.74 -0.78 4.18
C GLY A 229 -8.56 -1.41 3.04
N LYS A 230 -9.83 -1.02 2.89
CA LYS A 230 -10.67 -1.47 1.76
C LYS A 230 -10.12 -0.99 0.42
N TYR A 231 -9.69 0.26 0.33
CA TYR A 231 -9.13 0.83 -0.88
C TYR A 231 -7.84 0.13 -1.30
N ILE A 232 -6.87 -0.01 -0.39
CA ILE A 232 -5.59 -0.68 -0.64
C ILE A 232 -5.83 -2.14 -1.06
N LYS A 233 -6.73 -2.85 -0.37
CA LYS A 233 -7.12 -4.22 -0.75
C LYS A 233 -7.66 -4.25 -2.17
N LYS A 234 -8.55 -3.33 -2.54
CA LYS A 234 -9.14 -3.28 -3.87
C LYS A 234 -8.10 -2.96 -4.96
N VAL A 235 -7.19 -2.04 -4.69
CA VAL A 235 -6.08 -1.70 -5.59
C VAL A 235 -5.18 -2.92 -5.80
N ALA A 236 -4.82 -3.63 -4.74
CA ALA A 236 -4.02 -4.85 -4.82
C ALA A 236 -4.73 -5.95 -5.62
N GLU A 237 -6.02 -6.21 -5.34
CA GLU A 237 -6.83 -7.19 -6.10
C GLU A 237 -6.88 -6.85 -7.60
N VAL A 238 -7.14 -5.59 -7.95
CA VAL A 238 -7.20 -5.15 -9.35
C VAL A 238 -5.84 -5.26 -10.02
N SER A 239 -4.75 -4.89 -9.33
CA SER A 239 -3.39 -5.01 -9.84
C SER A 239 -3.02 -6.47 -10.14
N VAL A 240 -3.33 -7.38 -9.21
CA VAL A 240 -3.11 -8.83 -9.40
C VAL A 240 -3.95 -9.35 -10.56
N ALA A 241 -5.25 -9.02 -10.61
CA ALA A 241 -6.14 -9.47 -11.69
C ALA A 241 -5.70 -8.93 -13.06
N GLN A 242 -5.26 -7.67 -13.13
CA GLN A 242 -4.74 -7.06 -14.35
C GLN A 242 -3.45 -7.77 -14.81
N SER A 243 -2.51 -7.99 -13.88
CA SER A 243 -1.26 -8.70 -14.15
C SER A 243 -1.53 -10.12 -14.65
N GLN A 244 -2.40 -10.86 -13.96
CA GLN A 244 -2.82 -12.20 -14.36
C GLN A 244 -3.45 -12.22 -15.75
N LYS A 245 -4.33 -11.27 -16.06
CA LYS A 245 -4.96 -11.17 -17.40
C LYS A 245 -3.91 -10.87 -18.47
N LYS A 246 -2.94 -10.01 -18.20
CA LYS A 246 -1.82 -9.73 -19.13
C LYS A 246 -1.00 -10.99 -19.38
N CYS A 247 -0.63 -11.72 -18.33
CA CYS A 247 0.10 -12.98 -18.43
C CYS A 247 -0.66 -14.02 -19.27
N VAL A 248 -1.95 -14.22 -19.01
CA VAL A 248 -2.78 -15.16 -19.77
C VAL A 248 -2.88 -14.78 -21.25
N LEU A 249 -3.02 -13.49 -21.57
CA LEU A 249 -3.05 -13.03 -22.95
C LEU A 249 -1.72 -13.25 -23.66
N THR A 250 -0.60 -12.91 -23.01
CA THR A 250 0.74 -13.15 -23.58
C THR A 250 1.01 -14.64 -23.75
N GLU A 251 0.61 -15.47 -22.79
CA GLU A 251 0.79 -16.92 -22.87
C GLU A 251 -0.06 -17.51 -24.02
N LYS A 252 -1.30 -17.03 -24.19
CA LYS A 252 -2.13 -17.41 -25.33
C LYS A 252 -1.48 -17.03 -26.66
N GLN A 253 -0.98 -15.80 -26.81
CA GLN A 253 -0.29 -15.36 -28.01
C GLN A 253 0.92 -16.24 -28.34
N MET A 254 1.73 -16.59 -27.34
CA MET A 254 2.87 -17.49 -27.52
C MET A 254 2.42 -18.91 -27.89
N ARG A 255 1.35 -19.43 -27.27
CA ARG A 255 0.77 -20.74 -27.61
C ARG A 255 0.25 -20.78 -29.04
N ASP A 256 -0.44 -19.73 -29.48
CA ASP A 256 -0.93 -19.60 -30.84
C ASP A 256 0.25 -19.55 -31.83
N GLY A 257 1.30 -18.77 -31.53
CA GLY A 257 2.53 -18.74 -32.33
C GLY A 257 3.27 -20.08 -32.40
N ILE A 258 3.32 -20.85 -31.30
CA ILE A 258 3.87 -22.21 -31.31
C ILE A 258 3.05 -23.12 -32.22
N LYS A 259 1.71 -22.99 -32.21
CA LYS A 259 0.83 -23.80 -33.06
C LYS A 259 1.06 -23.48 -34.53
N ASP A 260 1.15 -22.20 -34.89
CA ASP A 260 1.40 -21.76 -36.27
C ASP A 260 2.79 -22.20 -36.78
N LEU A 261 3.81 -22.17 -35.91
CA LEU A 261 5.13 -22.68 -36.26
C LEU A 261 5.12 -24.19 -36.46
N LYS A 262 4.37 -24.94 -35.64
CA LYS A 262 4.22 -26.40 -35.82
C LYS A 262 3.56 -26.73 -37.16
N THR A 263 2.48 -26.05 -37.53
CA THR A 263 1.83 -26.29 -38.83
C THR A 263 2.77 -25.98 -39.99
N LYS A 264 3.56 -24.91 -39.91
CA LYS A 264 4.58 -24.60 -40.93
C LYS A 264 5.67 -25.66 -41.02
N ILE A 265 6.14 -26.18 -39.89
CA ILE A 265 7.13 -27.27 -39.86
C ILE A 265 6.56 -28.52 -40.52
N ASP A 266 5.31 -28.88 -40.21
CA ASP A 266 4.65 -30.05 -40.80
C ASP A 266 4.46 -29.88 -42.31
N GLU A 267 4.07 -28.68 -42.76
CA GLU A 267 3.94 -28.33 -44.18
C GLU A 267 5.28 -28.42 -44.93
N GLU A 268 6.34 -27.80 -44.39
CA GLU A 268 7.69 -27.87 -44.97
C GLU A 268 8.23 -29.30 -45.00
N THR A 269 8.01 -30.07 -43.93
CA THR A 269 8.40 -31.49 -43.88
C THR A 269 7.70 -32.27 -44.98
N ARG A 270 6.39 -32.05 -45.18
CA ARG A 270 5.64 -32.70 -46.26
C ARG A 270 6.20 -32.31 -47.63
N VAL A 271 6.34 -31.02 -47.92
CA VAL A 271 6.89 -30.55 -49.21
C VAL A 271 8.28 -31.12 -49.45
N ASN A 272 9.16 -31.11 -48.44
CA ASN A 272 10.49 -31.68 -48.56
C ASN A 272 10.44 -33.19 -48.89
N THR A 273 9.60 -33.97 -48.23
CA THR A 273 9.45 -35.40 -48.55
C THR A 273 8.94 -35.65 -49.98
N GLU A 274 8.03 -34.81 -50.48
CA GLU A 274 7.53 -34.90 -51.86
C GLU A 274 8.62 -34.55 -52.88
N VAL A 275 9.40 -33.49 -52.62
CA VAL A 275 10.53 -33.08 -53.46
C VAL A 275 11.63 -34.13 -53.48
N GLU A 276 12.02 -34.66 -52.31
CA GLU A 276 13.00 -35.74 -52.20
C GLU A 276 12.55 -36.98 -52.98
N SER A 277 11.30 -37.40 -52.82
CA SER A 277 10.72 -38.53 -53.55
C SER A 277 10.75 -38.31 -55.07
N PHE A 278 10.39 -37.11 -55.53
CA PHE A 278 10.45 -36.75 -56.95
C PHE A 278 11.89 -36.80 -57.49
N LEU A 279 12.84 -36.19 -56.78
CA LEU A 279 14.25 -36.13 -57.20
C LEU A 279 14.90 -37.52 -57.19
N LEU A 280 14.62 -38.34 -56.18
CA LEU A 280 15.07 -39.73 -56.11
C LEU A 280 14.49 -40.54 -57.27
N GLY A 281 13.18 -40.41 -57.53
CA GLY A 281 12.52 -41.08 -58.66
C GLY A 281 13.07 -40.63 -60.02
N HIS A 282 13.37 -39.35 -60.19
CA HIS A 282 13.99 -38.82 -61.41
C HIS A 282 15.41 -39.33 -61.61
N THR A 283 16.22 -39.29 -60.55
CA THR A 283 17.60 -39.82 -60.54
C THR A 283 17.61 -41.30 -60.90
N GLN A 284 16.73 -42.10 -60.30
CA GLN A 284 16.60 -43.53 -60.63
C GLN A 284 16.21 -43.76 -62.09
N ARG A 285 15.35 -42.91 -62.66
CA ARG A 285 14.96 -43.00 -64.07
C ARG A 285 16.14 -42.70 -65.00
N LEU A 286 16.90 -41.64 -64.71
CA LEU A 286 18.11 -41.30 -65.45
C LEU A 286 19.16 -42.40 -65.33
N GLN A 287 19.35 -42.96 -64.13
CA GLN A 287 20.27 -44.07 -63.88
C GLN A 287 19.93 -45.29 -64.74
N LYS A 288 18.64 -45.68 -64.80
CA LYS A 288 18.17 -46.76 -65.69
C LYS A 288 18.40 -46.46 -67.17
N GLN A 289 18.25 -45.20 -67.59
CA GLN A 289 18.54 -44.80 -68.97
C GLN A 289 20.03 -44.90 -69.29
N VAL A 290 20.90 -44.46 -68.37
CA VAL A 290 22.35 -44.60 -68.50
C VAL A 290 22.74 -46.06 -68.60
N GLU A 291 22.24 -46.91 -67.71
CA GLU A 291 22.47 -48.37 -67.74
C GLU A 291 22.03 -48.99 -69.07
N HIS A 292 20.84 -48.63 -69.56
CA HIS A 292 20.36 -49.09 -70.86
C HIS A 292 21.27 -48.68 -72.02
N TRP A 293 21.70 -47.41 -72.06
CA TRP A 293 22.57 -46.91 -73.12
C TRP A 293 23.99 -47.48 -73.03
N MET A 294 24.51 -47.71 -71.83
CA MET A 294 25.77 -48.43 -71.62
C MET A 294 25.69 -49.85 -72.15
N GLU A 295 24.66 -50.62 -71.77
CA GLU A 295 24.48 -51.99 -72.23
C GLU A 295 24.31 -52.06 -73.75
N LYS A 296 23.58 -51.11 -74.34
CA LYS A 296 23.44 -51.00 -75.79
C LYS A 296 24.78 -50.68 -76.46
N TYR A 297 25.53 -49.72 -75.93
CA TYR A 297 26.85 -49.35 -76.45
C TYR A 297 27.79 -50.56 -76.44
N ASP A 298 27.87 -51.29 -75.32
CA ASP A 298 28.72 -52.48 -75.21
C ASP A 298 28.33 -53.54 -76.24
N LYS A 299 27.02 -53.81 -76.40
CA LYS A 299 26.51 -54.76 -77.41
C LYS A 299 26.83 -54.33 -78.85
N ASP A 300 26.62 -53.06 -79.18
CA ASP A 300 26.89 -52.51 -80.51
C ASP A 300 28.39 -52.53 -80.82
N VAL A 301 29.24 -52.20 -79.84
CA VAL A 301 30.70 -52.29 -79.94
C VAL A 301 31.14 -53.74 -80.15
N GLU A 302 30.63 -54.69 -79.38
CA GLU A 302 30.91 -56.11 -79.58
C GLU A 302 30.47 -56.61 -80.97
N ALA A 303 29.28 -56.19 -81.44
CA ALA A 303 28.78 -56.56 -82.76
C ALA A 303 29.69 -56.01 -83.87
N LYS A 304 30.08 -54.73 -83.77
CA LYS A 304 31.01 -54.11 -84.73
C LYS A 304 32.41 -54.72 -84.67
N GLN A 305 32.89 -55.08 -83.48
CA GLN A 305 34.15 -55.78 -83.32
C GLN A 305 34.10 -57.16 -84.01
N LYS A 306 33.01 -57.92 -83.83
CA LYS A 306 32.79 -59.20 -84.53
C LYS A 306 32.74 -59.03 -86.05
N GLU A 307 32.01 -58.05 -86.58
CA GLU A 307 31.99 -57.74 -88.02
C GLU A 307 33.41 -57.40 -88.54
N LEU A 308 34.15 -56.59 -87.80
CA LEU A 308 35.51 -56.18 -88.14
C LEU A 308 36.46 -57.38 -88.15
N ASP A 309 36.34 -58.30 -87.18
CA ASP A 309 37.13 -59.52 -87.12
C ASP A 309 36.81 -60.49 -88.26
N ILE A 310 35.54 -60.62 -88.65
CA ILE A 310 35.12 -61.38 -89.85
C ILE A 310 35.74 -60.76 -91.12
N LEU A 311 35.67 -59.44 -91.27
CA LEU A 311 36.26 -58.74 -92.42
C LEU A 311 37.79 -58.88 -92.46
N LYS A 312 38.46 -58.78 -91.31
CA LYS A 312 39.90 -59.05 -91.19
C LYS A 312 40.24 -60.49 -91.61
N ALA A 313 39.47 -61.47 -91.16
CA ALA A 313 39.65 -62.87 -91.54
C ALA A 313 39.43 -63.09 -93.05
N SER A 314 38.39 -62.48 -93.63
CA SER A 314 38.16 -62.53 -95.08
C SER A 314 39.30 -61.88 -95.86
N LYS A 315 39.74 -60.68 -95.45
CA LYS A 315 40.87 -59.98 -96.09
C LYS A 315 42.16 -60.81 -96.01
N ALA A 316 42.44 -61.45 -94.87
CA ALA A 316 43.60 -62.32 -94.72
C ALA A 316 43.52 -63.52 -95.69
N LYS A 317 42.35 -64.16 -95.80
CA LYS A 317 42.11 -65.25 -96.75
C LYS A 317 42.25 -64.83 -98.21
N ASP A 318 41.72 -63.65 -98.57
CA ASP A 318 41.84 -63.11 -99.92
C ASP A 318 43.30 -62.73 -100.24
N LEU A 319 44.04 -62.21 -99.25
CA LEU A 319 45.47 -61.93 -99.39
C LEU A 319 46.28 -63.21 -99.62
N GLU A 320 46.01 -64.28 -98.87
CA GLU A 320 46.62 -65.60 -99.10
C GLU A 320 46.32 -66.13 -100.50
N ARG A 321 45.07 -66.03 -100.96
CA ARG A 321 44.67 -66.43 -102.32
C ARG A 321 45.41 -65.61 -103.39
N LEU A 322 45.53 -64.30 -103.20
CA LEU A 322 46.24 -63.43 -104.12
C LEU A 322 47.74 -63.76 -104.17
N GLN A 323 48.38 -63.98 -103.01
CA GLN A 323 49.77 -64.41 -102.94
C GLN A 323 49.99 -65.75 -103.65
N TYR A 324 49.09 -66.72 -103.47
CA TYR A 324 49.11 -67.99 -104.19
C TYR A 324 48.99 -67.81 -105.71
N LEU A 325 48.02 -67.00 -106.17
CA LEU A 325 47.84 -66.72 -107.59
C LEU A 325 49.02 -65.96 -108.19
N SER A 326 49.57 -64.95 -107.51
CA SER A 326 50.77 -64.23 -107.98
C SER A 326 51.96 -65.17 -108.14
N LYS A 327 52.16 -66.10 -107.21
CA LYS A 327 53.20 -67.12 -107.33
C LYS A 327 52.95 -68.02 -108.55
N LEU A 328 51.72 -68.48 -108.72
CA LEU A 328 51.33 -69.31 -109.87
C LEU A 328 51.51 -68.58 -111.22
N TYR A 329 51.15 -67.30 -111.30
CA TYR A 329 51.39 -66.48 -112.50
C TYR A 329 52.88 -66.29 -112.77
N SER A 330 53.69 -66.05 -111.74
CA SER A 330 55.16 -65.97 -111.88
C SER A 330 55.73 -67.28 -112.43
N ASP A 331 55.27 -68.43 -111.91
CA ASP A 331 55.68 -69.75 -112.38
C ASP A 331 55.27 -69.96 -113.86
N TYR A 332 54.05 -69.57 -114.26
CA TYR A 332 53.61 -69.66 -115.66
C TYR A 332 54.32 -68.69 -116.60
N GLU A 333 54.56 -67.44 -116.19
CA GLU A 333 55.31 -66.47 -116.98
C GLU A 333 56.73 -66.97 -117.26
N GLN A 334 57.38 -67.58 -116.26
CA GLN A 334 58.68 -68.21 -116.43
C GLN A 334 58.65 -69.28 -117.53
N VAL A 335 57.64 -70.15 -117.53
CA VAL A 335 57.45 -71.18 -118.57
C VAL A 335 57.20 -70.56 -119.96
N VAL A 336 56.40 -69.48 -120.05
CA VAL A 336 56.13 -68.81 -121.34
C VAL A 336 57.38 -68.11 -121.88
N VAL A 337 58.17 -67.49 -121.01
CA VAL A 337 59.46 -66.88 -121.39
C VAL A 337 60.42 -67.96 -121.89
N GLU A 338 60.48 -69.11 -121.21
CA GLU A 338 61.28 -70.27 -121.64
C GLU A 338 60.85 -70.78 -123.05
N ASP A 339 59.56 -71.00 -123.30
CA ASP A 339 59.05 -71.42 -124.62
C ASP A 339 59.30 -70.35 -125.71
N ARG A 340 59.22 -69.07 -125.37
CA ARG A 340 59.52 -67.97 -126.30
C ARG A 340 60.99 -67.94 -126.70
N ILE A 341 61.90 -68.17 -125.75
CA ILE A 341 63.34 -68.29 -126.00
C ILE A 341 63.62 -69.52 -126.88
N GLU A 342 62.95 -70.65 -126.64
CA GLU A 342 63.11 -71.87 -127.44
C GLU A 342 62.62 -71.70 -128.88
N LYS A 343 61.45 -71.08 -129.09
CA LYS A 343 60.96 -70.74 -130.43
C LYS A 343 61.87 -69.78 -131.17
N GLU A 344 62.44 -68.79 -130.49
CA GLU A 344 63.38 -67.86 -131.13
C GLU A 344 64.68 -68.57 -131.57
N LYS A 345 65.21 -69.48 -130.73
CA LYS A 345 66.34 -70.34 -131.07
C LYS A 345 66.02 -71.24 -132.28
N ALA A 346 64.84 -71.82 -132.33
CA ALA A 346 64.40 -72.66 -133.45
C ALA A 346 64.30 -71.88 -134.77
N ARG A 347 63.75 -70.66 -134.75
CA ARG A 347 63.65 -69.79 -135.93
C ARG A 347 65.03 -69.39 -136.47
N ARG A 348 65.97 -69.00 -135.61
CA ARG A 348 67.36 -68.69 -136.03
C ARG A 348 68.02 -69.88 -136.71
N LYS A 349 67.73 -71.11 -136.27
CA LYS A 349 68.24 -72.34 -136.88
C LYS A 349 67.69 -72.56 -138.29
N ALA A 350 66.37 -72.36 -138.48
CA ALA A 350 65.71 -72.51 -139.77
C ALA A 350 66.15 -71.46 -140.81
N GLU A 351 66.40 -70.22 -140.39
CA GLU A 351 66.93 -69.18 -141.29
C GLU A 351 68.34 -69.52 -141.81
N LEU A 352 69.20 -70.09 -140.95
CA LEU A 352 70.53 -70.53 -141.35
C LEU A 352 70.49 -71.64 -142.41
N GLU A 353 69.59 -72.62 -142.23
CA GLU A 353 69.38 -73.73 -143.17
C GLU A 353 68.80 -73.25 -144.52
N ALA A 354 67.89 -72.27 -144.49
CA ALA A 354 67.30 -71.68 -145.70
C ALA A 354 68.34 -70.94 -146.55
N GLU A 355 69.27 -70.22 -145.91
CA GLU A 355 70.35 -69.52 -146.62
C GLU A 355 71.35 -70.50 -147.26
N GLN A 356 71.65 -71.62 -146.58
CA GLN A 356 72.44 -72.72 -147.15
C GLN A 356 71.75 -73.35 -148.38
N LEU A 357 70.43 -73.51 -148.34
CA LEU A 357 69.66 -74.07 -149.45
C LEU A 357 69.63 -73.15 -150.68
N LYS A 358 69.52 -71.83 -150.49
CA LYS A 358 69.62 -70.83 -151.56
C LYS A 358 70.97 -70.89 -152.28
N CYS A 359 72.07 -71.05 -151.53
CA CYS A 359 73.40 -71.23 -152.12
C CYS A 359 73.46 -72.52 -152.96
N ALA A 360 72.88 -73.63 -152.48
CA ALA A 360 72.83 -74.89 -153.22
C ALA A 360 72.04 -74.80 -154.54
N VAL A 361 70.91 -74.07 -154.57
CA VAL A 361 70.07 -73.89 -155.77
C VAL A 361 70.78 -73.07 -156.85
N LYS A 362 71.54 -72.03 -156.48
CA LYS A 362 72.33 -71.23 -157.44
C LYS A 362 73.38 -72.08 -158.18
N VAL A 363 74.04 -73.00 -157.47
CA VAL A 363 74.99 -73.96 -158.07
C VAL A 363 74.28 -74.93 -159.02
N GLN A 364 73.12 -75.46 -158.62
CA GLN A 364 72.33 -76.36 -159.48
C GLN A 364 71.80 -75.69 -160.75
N ALA A 365 71.42 -74.41 -160.69
CA ALA A 365 70.91 -73.67 -161.85
C ALA A 365 72.00 -73.35 -162.89
N TRP A 366 73.23 -73.06 -162.43
CA TRP A 366 74.38 -72.83 -163.31
C TRP A 366 74.75 -74.08 -164.13
N TRP A 367 74.76 -75.27 -163.50
CA TRP A 367 75.08 -76.53 -164.18
C TRP A 367 74.02 -76.93 -165.24
N ARG A 368 72.72 -76.75 -164.93
CA ARG A 368 71.63 -77.05 -165.87
C ARG A 368 71.64 -76.14 -167.10
N GLY A 369 72.04 -74.88 -166.97
CA GLY A 369 72.17 -73.94 -168.11
C GLY A 369 73.35 -74.25 -169.05
N MET A 370 74.41 -74.87 -168.53
CA MET A 370 75.57 -75.27 -169.33
C MET A 370 75.29 -76.52 -170.19
N MET A 371 74.42 -77.41 -169.69
CA MET A 371 73.99 -78.64 -170.39
C MET A 371 73.20 -78.37 -171.69
N VAL A 372 72.47 -77.26 -171.79
CA VAL A 372 71.57 -76.95 -172.92
C VAL A 372 72.29 -76.29 -174.11
N ARG A 373 73.35 -75.49 -173.88
CA ARG A 373 74.00 -74.67 -174.93
C ARG A 373 75.08 -75.38 -175.76
N LYS A 374 75.50 -76.60 -175.38
CA LYS A 374 76.54 -77.37 -176.11
C LYS A 374 76.04 -78.71 -176.71
N CYS A 375 74.73 -78.94 -176.79
CA CYS A 375 74.12 -80.15 -177.37
C CYS A 375 74.76 -81.48 -176.89
N LEU A 376 74.80 -81.68 -175.56
CA LEU A 376 75.21 -82.94 -174.92
C LEU A 376 74.03 -83.53 -174.14
N GLY A 377 73.47 -84.63 -174.64
CA GLY A 377 72.47 -85.44 -173.93
C GLY A 377 70.99 -85.10 -174.18
N ALA A 378 70.13 -86.12 -174.02
CA ALA A 378 68.66 -86.18 -174.02
C ALA A 378 67.81 -85.43 -175.08
N PHE A 379 68.40 -84.73 -176.07
CA PHE A 379 67.68 -84.15 -177.23
C PHE A 379 68.25 -84.58 -178.60
N SER A 380 68.73 -85.83 -178.72
CA SER A 380 68.91 -86.55 -180.00
C SER A 380 68.32 -87.98 -179.91
N LYS A 381 67.89 -88.54 -181.04
CA LYS A 381 66.62 -89.28 -181.28
C LYS A 381 66.57 -90.79 -180.92
N LYS A 382 65.40 -91.20 -180.40
CA LYS A 382 64.63 -92.50 -180.50
C LYS A 382 65.19 -93.82 -179.91
N LYS A 383 64.46 -94.43 -178.94
CA LYS A 383 63.75 -95.74 -179.06
C LYS A 383 62.88 -96.12 -177.84
N LYS A 384 61.92 -97.04 -178.05
CA LYS A 384 60.76 -97.48 -177.23
C LYS A 384 61.06 -98.52 -176.14
N GLY A 385 60.39 -98.40 -174.98
CA GLY A 385 59.42 -99.41 -174.47
C GLY A 385 59.73 -100.23 -173.20
N LYS A 386 58.98 -99.99 -172.09
CA LYS A 386 58.17 -100.95 -171.25
C LYS A 386 57.67 -100.23 -169.97
N LYS A 387 56.37 -99.90 -169.83
CA LYS A 387 55.27 -100.62 -169.08
C LYS A 387 55.68 -101.00 -167.65
N GLY A 388 55.28 -100.27 -166.58
CA GLY A 388 53.98 -100.27 -165.89
C GLY A 388 54.27 -100.43 -164.37
N LYS A 389 53.49 -100.02 -163.35
CA LYS A 389 52.07 -99.66 -163.21
C LYS A 389 51.85 -99.14 -161.76
N LYS A 390 50.95 -98.13 -161.62
CA LYS A 390 50.06 -97.73 -160.47
C LYS A 390 50.59 -97.80 -159.03
N GLY A 391 50.49 -96.74 -158.23
CA GLY A 391 49.29 -96.01 -157.76
C GLY A 391 49.50 -95.76 -156.25
N LYS A 392 48.85 -94.85 -155.51
CA LYS A 392 47.51 -94.29 -155.57
C LYS A 392 47.39 -93.25 -154.42
N LYS A 393 46.71 -92.12 -154.71
CA LYS A 393 45.85 -91.24 -153.88
C LYS A 393 46.23 -90.75 -152.47
N GLY A 394 45.87 -89.46 -152.27
CA GLY A 394 45.33 -88.88 -151.03
C GLY A 394 46.33 -87.95 -150.36
N LYS A 395 46.32 -86.62 -150.53
CA LYS A 395 45.25 -85.59 -150.53
C LYS A 395 44.64 -85.34 -149.15
N LYS A 396 45.09 -84.17 -148.62
CA LYS A 396 44.45 -83.25 -147.68
C LYS A 396 44.31 -83.71 -146.23
N LYS A 397 45.45 -83.67 -145.56
CA LYS A 397 45.64 -83.05 -144.25
C LYS A 397 46.60 -81.89 -144.44
#